data_AF-A0A957Q7J9-F1
#
_entry.id   AF-A0A957Q7J9-F1
#
_cell.length_a   1.000
_cell.length_b   1.000
_cell.length_c   1.000
_cell.angle_alpha   90.00
_cell.angle_beta   90.00
_cell.angle_gamma   90.00
#
_symmetry.space_group_name_H-M   'P 1'
#
loop_
_entity.id
_entity.type
_entity.pdbx_description
1 polymer ?
#
loop_
_entity_poly.entity_id
_entity_poly.type
_entity_poly.pdbx_seq_one_letter_code
_entity_poly.pdbx_strand_id
1 'polypeptide(L)'
;NWGPQFTLFLSENDFSRYGAQLPATMNQAAPTKWLGCWVDGAGDKNVHVESVPLWIEEAIGFSAVPQVDADWGVIVRHRSIGGTIEARESALYYLKHGALWLNNNAEFAEWRTALAYYPEHVWYARLAEECFRLWQYGEYNFVERVAKRGDPIAIRTCLGEFARGVMRITLLLQKDFTPYWKWLAYAFRKCNRASHYAPCWNRC
;
A
#
# COMPACT_ATOMS: atom_id res chain seq x y z
N ASN A 1 -5.87 -13.34 -10.45
CA ASN A 1 -6.90 -13.04 -9.44
C ASN A 1 -7.94 -12.17 -10.11
N TRP A 2 -9.19 -12.63 -10.18
CA TRP A 2 -10.33 -11.94 -10.75
C TRP A 2 -11.56 -12.23 -9.88
N GLY A 3 -12.33 -11.18 -9.60
CA GLY A 3 -13.50 -11.22 -8.72
C GLY A 3 -13.23 -10.66 -7.32
N PRO A 4 -14.27 -10.56 -6.48
CA PRO A 4 -14.17 -9.96 -5.16
C PRO A 4 -13.35 -10.85 -4.21
N GLN A 5 -12.49 -10.21 -3.42
CA GLN A 5 -11.71 -10.85 -2.38
C GLN A 5 -12.05 -10.23 -1.03
N PHE A 6 -12.05 -11.04 0.03
CA PHE A 6 -12.38 -10.63 1.38
C PHE A 6 -11.34 -11.15 2.36
N THR A 7 -11.08 -10.38 3.41
CA THR A 7 -10.23 -10.81 4.53
C THR A 7 -11.03 -10.73 5.82
N LEU A 8 -11.10 -11.83 6.55
CA LEU A 8 -11.63 -11.89 7.92
C LEU A 8 -10.46 -11.77 8.88
N PHE A 9 -10.41 -10.64 9.59
CA PHE A 9 -9.42 -10.40 10.63
C PHE A 9 -9.95 -10.92 11.97
N LEU A 10 -9.28 -11.92 12.52
CA LEU A 10 -9.57 -12.51 13.83
C LEU A 10 -8.62 -11.98 14.89
N SER A 11 -9.09 -11.89 16.13
CA SER A 11 -8.19 -11.70 17.27
C SER A 11 -7.22 -12.88 17.37
N GLU A 12 -6.09 -12.72 18.05
CA GLU A 12 -5.13 -13.83 18.24
C GLU A 12 -5.79 -15.08 18.86
N ASN A 13 -6.66 -14.86 19.84
CA ASN A 13 -7.40 -15.93 20.53
C ASN A 13 -8.39 -16.64 19.59
N ASP A 14 -9.13 -15.89 18.78
CA ASP A 14 -10.08 -16.46 17.82
C ASP A 14 -9.37 -17.16 16.67
N PHE A 15 -8.26 -16.60 16.22
CA PHE A 15 -7.43 -17.23 15.19
C PHE A 15 -6.86 -18.57 15.68
N SER A 16 -6.40 -18.63 16.92
CA SER A 16 -5.93 -19.88 17.53
C SER A 16 -7.03 -20.96 17.60
N ARG A 17 -8.29 -20.56 17.77
CA ARG A 17 -9.44 -21.48 17.86
C ARG A 17 -10.00 -21.89 16.49
N TYR A 18 -10.08 -20.94 15.55
CA TYR A 18 -10.86 -21.10 14.32
C TYR A 18 -10.03 -20.97 13.04
N GLY A 19 -8.81 -20.41 13.10
CA GLY A 19 -7.99 -20.05 11.93
C GLY A 19 -7.64 -21.22 11.01
N ALA A 20 -7.57 -22.44 11.54
CA ALA A 20 -7.31 -23.63 10.72
C ALA A 20 -8.53 -24.08 9.89
N GLN A 21 -9.74 -23.94 10.43
CA GLN A 21 -10.97 -24.49 9.82
C GLN A 21 -11.72 -23.44 9.01
N LEU A 22 -11.75 -22.19 9.49
CA LEU A 22 -12.56 -21.12 8.91
C LEU A 22 -12.24 -20.80 7.44
N PRO A 23 -10.97 -20.80 6.98
CA PRO A 23 -10.66 -20.57 5.56
C PRO A 23 -11.34 -21.59 4.64
N ALA A 24 -11.36 -22.87 5.01
CA ALA A 24 -11.97 -23.91 4.18
C ALA A 24 -13.49 -23.72 4.13
N THR A 25 -14.13 -23.56 5.29
CA THR A 25 -15.57 -23.34 5.40
C THR A 25 -16.03 -22.10 4.64
N MET A 26 -15.32 -20.98 4.78
CA MET A 26 -15.68 -19.71 4.13
C MET A 26 -15.54 -19.78 2.61
N ASN A 27 -14.47 -20.41 2.10
CA ASN A 27 -14.30 -20.54 0.65
C ASN A 27 -15.25 -21.57 0.04
N GLN A 28 -15.66 -22.60 0.78
CA GLN A 28 -16.69 -23.54 0.32
C GLN A 28 -18.07 -22.86 0.21
N ALA A 29 -18.37 -21.93 1.13
CA ALA A 29 -19.62 -21.17 1.11
C ALA A 29 -19.59 -19.96 0.16
N ALA A 30 -18.41 -19.51 -0.27
CA ALA A 30 -18.27 -18.34 -1.12
C ALA A 30 -18.85 -18.55 -2.53
N PRO A 31 -19.44 -17.51 -3.15
CA PRO A 31 -19.92 -17.60 -4.53
C PRO A 31 -18.79 -17.95 -5.50
N THR A 32 -19.04 -18.92 -6.37
CA THR A 32 -18.10 -19.31 -7.44
C THR A 32 -18.22 -18.43 -8.68
N LYS A 33 -19.32 -17.65 -8.78
CA LYS A 33 -19.55 -16.68 -9.85
C LYS A 33 -19.85 -15.30 -9.28
N TRP A 34 -19.32 -14.29 -9.95
CA TRP A 34 -19.61 -12.87 -9.70
C TRP A 34 -19.87 -12.18 -11.02
N LEU A 35 -20.96 -11.42 -11.14
CA LEU A 35 -21.36 -10.72 -12.37
C LEU A 35 -21.33 -11.62 -13.63
N GLY A 36 -21.73 -12.88 -13.50
CA GLY A 36 -21.80 -13.85 -14.60
C GLY A 36 -20.48 -14.54 -14.97
N CYS A 37 -19.35 -14.14 -14.38
CA CYS A 37 -18.04 -14.72 -14.62
C CYS A 37 -17.55 -15.53 -13.41
N TRP A 38 -16.71 -16.53 -13.66
CA TRP A 38 -16.12 -17.36 -12.60
C TRP A 38 -15.12 -16.55 -11.79
N VAL A 39 -15.26 -16.59 -10.47
CA VAL A 39 -14.27 -15.99 -9.57
C VAL A 39 -13.03 -16.88 -9.58
N ASP A 40 -11.86 -16.28 -9.80
CA ASP A 40 -10.59 -16.99 -9.90
C ASP A 40 -9.53 -16.25 -9.10
N GLY A 41 -9.14 -16.78 -7.95
CA GLY A 41 -8.02 -16.25 -7.16
C GLY A 41 -6.64 -16.50 -7.78
N ALA A 42 -6.55 -16.96 -9.04
CA ALA A 42 -5.34 -17.47 -9.70
C ALA A 42 -4.59 -18.53 -8.86
N GLY A 43 -5.34 -19.47 -8.30
CA GLY A 43 -4.82 -20.50 -7.40
C GLY A 43 -4.96 -20.16 -5.91
N ASP A 44 -5.16 -18.89 -5.55
CA ASP A 44 -5.48 -18.48 -4.18
C ASP A 44 -6.98 -18.58 -3.86
N LYS A 45 -7.28 -18.63 -2.57
CA LYS A 45 -8.64 -18.54 -2.01
C LYS A 45 -9.20 -17.11 -2.17
N ASN A 46 -10.52 -16.97 -2.29
CA ASN A 46 -11.18 -15.66 -2.39
C ASN A 46 -11.47 -15.03 -1.03
N VAL A 47 -11.58 -15.87 0.00
CA VAL A 47 -11.75 -15.43 1.38
C VAL A 47 -10.50 -15.82 2.17
N HIS A 48 -9.81 -14.82 2.69
CA HIS A 48 -8.65 -14.97 3.56
C HIS A 48 -9.10 -14.86 5.02
N VAL A 49 -8.46 -15.61 5.91
CA VAL A 49 -8.68 -15.49 7.35
C VAL A 49 -7.31 -15.27 7.96
N GLU A 50 -7.15 -14.15 8.65
CA GLU A 50 -5.87 -13.67 9.15
C GLU A 50 -5.98 -13.37 10.64
N SER A 51 -4.91 -13.63 11.37
CA SER A 51 -4.72 -13.07 12.71
C SER A 51 -4.35 -11.61 12.58
N VAL A 52 -5.00 -10.72 13.32
CA VAL A 52 -4.64 -9.30 13.35
C VAL A 52 -3.15 -9.09 13.65
N PRO A 53 -2.59 -9.59 14.77
CA PRO A 53 -1.19 -9.32 15.10
C PRO A 53 -0.21 -9.92 14.09
N LEU A 54 -0.44 -11.15 13.61
CA LEU A 54 0.44 -11.76 12.60
C LEU A 54 0.43 -10.98 11.29
N TRP A 55 -0.75 -10.57 10.82
CA TRP A 55 -0.84 -9.79 9.59
C TRP A 55 -0.19 -8.42 9.72
N ILE A 56 -0.36 -7.74 10.87
CA ILE A 56 0.31 -6.46 11.12
C ILE A 56 1.82 -6.63 11.13
N GLU A 57 2.33 -7.69 11.78
CA GLU A 57 3.76 -7.99 11.80
C GLU A 57 4.30 -8.32 10.40
N GLU A 58 3.64 -9.19 9.65
CA GLU A 58 4.10 -9.64 8.34
C GLU A 58 3.96 -8.56 7.25
N ALA A 59 2.81 -7.87 7.19
CA ALA A 59 2.48 -6.93 6.13
C ALA A 59 2.98 -5.50 6.43
N ILE A 60 3.03 -5.10 7.71
CA ILE A 60 3.38 -3.74 8.12
C ILE A 60 4.71 -3.71 8.89
N GLY A 61 5.13 -4.80 9.55
CA GLY A 61 6.38 -4.85 10.28
C GLY A 61 6.30 -4.34 11.72
N PHE A 62 5.11 -4.38 12.34
CA PHE A 62 4.95 -4.01 13.75
C PHE A 62 4.55 -5.22 14.59
N SER A 63 5.33 -5.55 15.62
CA SER A 63 4.95 -6.55 16.63
C SER A 63 4.18 -5.95 17.80
N ALA A 64 4.19 -4.62 17.95
CA ALA A 64 3.44 -3.87 18.94
C ALA A 64 3.07 -2.48 18.39
N VAL A 65 2.04 -1.86 18.96
CA VAL A 65 1.56 -0.55 18.51
C VAL A 65 2.67 0.49 18.69
N PRO A 66 3.10 1.19 17.63
CA PRO A 66 4.17 2.17 17.73
C PRO A 66 3.77 3.32 18.67
N GLN A 67 4.64 3.68 19.61
CA GLN A 67 4.42 4.73 20.59
C GLN A 67 5.28 5.97 20.30
N VAL A 68 6.44 5.79 19.68
CA VAL A 68 7.39 6.86 19.35
C VAL A 68 7.80 6.82 17.89
N ASP A 69 8.29 7.95 17.37
CA ASP A 69 8.73 8.08 15.96
C ASP A 69 9.77 7.02 15.56
N ALA A 70 10.65 6.63 16.49
CA ALA A 70 11.69 5.63 16.26
C ALA A 70 11.11 4.24 15.94
N ASP A 71 9.93 3.90 16.46
CA ASP A 71 9.28 2.60 16.23
C ASP A 71 8.88 2.42 14.77
N TRP A 72 8.65 3.52 14.05
CA TRP A 72 8.32 3.49 12.63
C TRP A 72 9.53 3.09 11.76
N GLY A 73 10.75 3.15 12.28
CA GLY A 73 11.94 2.65 11.58
C GLY A 73 12.17 3.32 10.22
N VAL A 74 11.77 4.58 10.05
CA VAL A 74 11.95 5.30 8.79
C VAL A 74 13.42 5.66 8.64
N ILE A 75 14.13 4.72 8.03
CA ILE A 75 15.35 4.78 7.23
C ILE A 75 16.09 3.46 7.46
N VAL A 76 16.57 2.88 6.36
CA VAL A 76 17.38 1.64 6.24
C VAL A 76 16.61 0.37 5.88
N ARG A 77 16.63 0.11 4.56
CA ARG A 77 16.74 -1.19 3.88
C ARG A 77 17.09 -2.36 4.82
N HIS A 78 16.10 -2.99 5.43
CA HIS A 78 16.29 -4.32 6.01
C HIS A 78 15.27 -5.28 5.42
N ARG A 79 15.75 -6.08 4.45
CA ARG A 79 14.95 -7.02 3.65
C ARG A 79 14.46 -8.23 4.44
N SER A 80 14.83 -8.35 5.73
CA SER A 80 14.55 -9.56 6.52
C SER A 80 13.31 -9.46 7.41
N ILE A 81 12.81 -8.26 7.72
CA ILE A 81 11.62 -8.07 8.57
C ILE A 81 10.90 -6.82 8.04
N GLY A 82 9.76 -6.97 7.34
CA GLY A 82 8.91 -5.82 6.94
C GLY A 82 8.98 -5.31 5.49
N GLY A 83 9.52 -6.09 4.54
CA GLY A 83 9.41 -5.78 3.10
C GLY A 83 10.08 -4.46 2.68
N THR A 84 9.73 -3.93 1.50
CA THR A 84 10.18 -2.57 1.08
C THR A 84 9.29 -1.50 1.70
N ILE A 85 9.75 -0.24 1.73
CA ILE A 85 8.93 0.91 2.15
C ILE A 85 7.61 0.92 1.37
N GLU A 86 7.67 0.63 0.06
CA GLU A 86 6.49 0.57 -0.80
C GLU A 86 5.53 -0.56 -0.40
N ALA A 87 6.02 -1.70 0.10
CA ALA A 87 5.18 -2.80 0.55
C ALA A 87 4.41 -2.43 1.82
N ARG A 88 5.13 -1.93 2.84
CA ARG A 88 4.54 -1.46 4.09
C ARG A 88 3.53 -0.33 3.86
N GLU A 89 3.91 0.66 3.06
CA GLU A 89 3.05 1.81 2.75
C GLU A 89 1.79 1.38 1.96
N SER A 90 1.92 0.37 1.08
CA SER A 90 0.77 -0.24 0.43
C SER A 90 -0.16 -0.94 1.43
N ALA A 91 0.39 -1.69 2.39
CA ALA A 91 -0.39 -2.36 3.43
C ALA A 91 -1.12 -1.35 4.33
N LEU A 92 -0.44 -0.27 4.74
CA LEU A 92 -1.03 0.84 5.48
C LEU A 92 -2.15 1.54 4.67
N TYR A 93 -1.95 1.74 3.37
CA TYR A 93 -2.98 2.27 2.48
C TYR A 93 -4.23 1.37 2.47
N TYR A 94 -4.05 0.05 2.33
CA TYR A 94 -5.17 -0.89 2.32
C TYR A 94 -5.86 -1.00 3.68
N LEU A 95 -5.11 -0.97 4.79
CA LEU A 95 -5.66 -0.92 6.14
C LEU A 95 -6.57 0.30 6.34
N LYS A 96 -6.12 1.47 5.85
CA LYS A 96 -6.85 2.74 5.97
C LYS A 96 -8.07 2.82 5.07
N HIS A 97 -7.96 2.40 3.81
CA HIS A 97 -9.00 2.58 2.78
C HIS A 97 -9.89 1.37 2.54
N GLY A 98 -9.56 0.21 3.09
CA GLY A 98 -10.36 -1.00 2.99
C GLY A 98 -11.76 -0.80 3.58
N ALA A 99 -12.77 -1.22 2.83
CA ALA A 99 -14.16 -1.21 3.28
C ALA A 99 -14.33 -2.21 4.44
N LEU A 100 -15.00 -1.78 5.50
CA LEU A 100 -15.37 -2.64 6.62
C LEU A 100 -16.85 -2.95 6.54
N TRP A 101 -17.18 -4.23 6.34
CA TRP A 101 -18.55 -4.71 6.33
C TRP A 101 -18.98 -5.22 7.71
N LEU A 102 -18.03 -5.71 8.50
CA LEU A 102 -18.24 -6.14 9.88
C LEU A 102 -17.12 -5.56 10.74
N ASN A 103 -17.49 -4.80 11.77
CA ASN A 103 -16.56 -4.17 12.69
C ASN A 103 -16.89 -4.54 14.13
N ASN A 104 -16.54 -5.77 14.52
CA ASN A 104 -16.74 -6.33 15.85
C ASN A 104 -15.43 -6.87 16.47
N ASN A 105 -14.29 -6.50 15.90
CA ASN A 105 -12.97 -6.88 16.39
C ASN A 105 -12.28 -5.63 16.97
N ALA A 106 -12.22 -5.54 18.30
CA ALA A 106 -11.65 -4.39 19.01
C ALA A 106 -10.14 -4.24 18.76
N GLU A 107 -9.40 -5.34 18.68
CA GLU A 107 -7.96 -5.35 18.40
C GLU A 107 -7.66 -4.76 17.02
N PHE A 108 -8.42 -5.16 15.99
CA PHE A 108 -8.29 -4.58 14.66
C PHE A 108 -8.61 -3.07 14.64
N ALA A 109 -9.64 -2.65 15.38
CA ALA A 109 -10.03 -1.24 15.47
C ALA A 109 -8.95 -0.38 16.15
N GLU A 110 -8.29 -0.90 17.19
CA GLU A 110 -7.16 -0.28 17.85
C GLU A 110 -5.99 -0.06 16.88
N TRP A 111 -5.55 -1.13 16.20
CA TRP A 111 -4.48 -1.06 15.22
C TRP A 111 -4.78 -0.09 14.08
N ARG A 112 -6.00 -0.14 13.52
CA ARG A 112 -6.41 0.77 12.43
C ARG A 112 -6.41 2.23 12.88
N THR A 113 -6.71 2.50 14.15
CA THR A 113 -6.67 3.85 14.72
C THR A 113 -5.24 4.31 14.95
N ALA A 114 -4.40 3.47 15.57
CA ALA A 114 -3.01 3.81 15.85
C ALA A 114 -2.17 3.97 14.57
N LEU A 115 -2.50 3.24 13.51
CA LEU A 115 -1.84 3.29 12.22
C LEU A 115 -2.57 4.18 11.20
N ALA A 116 -3.47 5.07 11.66
CA ALA A 116 -4.26 5.92 10.77
C ALA A 116 -3.38 6.85 9.91
N TYR A 117 -2.25 7.33 10.45
CA TYR A 117 -1.23 8.05 9.69
C TYR A 117 0.13 8.08 10.37
N TYR A 118 1.17 8.49 9.64
CA TYR A 118 2.51 8.75 10.17
C TYR A 118 2.51 9.88 11.21
N PRO A 119 3.31 9.74 12.30
CA PRO A 119 3.75 10.86 13.09
C PRO A 119 4.49 11.90 12.25
N GLU A 120 4.60 13.13 12.76
CA GLU A 120 5.07 14.26 11.97
C GLU A 120 6.52 14.08 11.46
N HIS A 121 7.47 13.70 12.32
CA HIS A 121 8.86 13.53 11.89
C HIS A 121 9.06 12.35 10.94
N VAL A 122 8.30 11.28 11.16
CA VAL A 122 8.25 10.10 10.29
C VAL A 122 7.75 10.50 8.89
N TRP A 123 6.71 11.34 8.83
CA TRP A 123 6.20 11.91 7.59
C TRP A 123 7.21 12.82 6.88
N TYR A 124 7.93 13.69 7.61
CA TYR A 124 8.97 14.54 7.01
C TYR A 124 10.10 13.69 6.40
N ALA A 125 10.56 12.66 7.10
CA ALA A 125 11.59 11.76 6.60
C ALA A 125 11.12 11.02 5.33
N ARG A 126 9.86 10.55 5.32
CA ARG A 126 9.24 9.91 4.14
C ARG A 126 9.10 10.86 2.95
N LEU A 127 8.69 12.11 3.18
CA LEU A 127 8.64 13.14 2.14
C LEU A 127 10.03 13.46 1.58
N ALA A 128 11.04 13.58 2.44
CA ALA A 128 12.42 13.86 2.03
C ALA A 128 12.97 12.75 1.11
N GLU A 129 12.63 11.48 1.37
CA GLU A 129 12.99 10.36 0.51
C GLU A 129 12.38 10.48 -0.90
N GLU A 130 11.09 10.78 -1.02
CA GLU A 130 10.47 10.97 -2.34
C GLU A 130 10.98 12.23 -3.05
N CYS A 131 11.28 13.31 -2.31
CA CYS A 131 11.91 14.51 -2.88
C CYS A 131 13.30 14.19 -3.45
N PHE A 132 14.09 13.39 -2.72
CA PHE A 132 15.37 12.90 -3.22
C PHE A 132 15.21 12.04 -4.48
N ARG A 133 14.22 11.15 -4.51
CA ARG A 133 13.90 10.34 -5.70
C ARG A 133 13.51 11.22 -6.89
N LEU A 134 12.68 12.24 -6.69
CA LEU A 134 12.32 13.20 -7.74
C LEU A 134 13.54 13.93 -8.30
N TRP A 135 14.41 14.44 -7.43
CA TRP A 135 15.65 15.09 -7.85
C TRP A 135 16.55 14.13 -8.62
N GLN A 136 16.71 12.89 -8.14
CA GLN A 136 17.56 11.88 -8.73
C GLN A 136 17.09 11.48 -10.14
N TYR A 137 15.81 11.19 -10.33
CA TYR A 137 15.25 10.75 -11.62
C TYR A 137 14.78 11.89 -12.52
N GLY A 138 14.65 13.11 -11.99
CA GLY A 138 14.40 14.34 -12.72
C GLY A 138 15.72 15.05 -13.03
N GLU A 139 15.90 16.25 -12.50
CA GLU A 139 17.03 17.16 -12.79
C GLU A 139 18.40 16.46 -12.90
N TYR A 140 18.77 15.63 -11.91
CA TYR A 140 20.12 15.07 -11.86
C TYR A 140 20.40 14.08 -13.01
N ASN A 141 19.57 13.06 -13.22
CA ASN A 141 19.83 12.05 -14.26
C ASN A 141 19.11 12.34 -15.57
N PHE A 142 17.90 12.88 -15.56
CA PHE A 142 17.11 13.07 -16.77
C PHE A 142 17.69 14.18 -17.64
N VAL A 143 17.69 15.42 -17.15
CA VAL A 143 18.02 16.62 -17.93
C VAL A 143 19.49 16.60 -18.37
N GLU A 144 20.40 16.36 -17.44
CA GLU A 144 21.83 16.56 -17.68
C GLU A 144 22.55 15.36 -18.28
N ARG A 145 21.94 14.17 -18.32
CA ARG A 145 22.64 12.94 -18.73
C ARG A 145 21.84 12.11 -19.71
N VAL A 146 20.70 11.60 -19.27
CA VAL A 146 19.93 10.59 -19.99
C VAL A 146 19.30 11.18 -21.25
N ALA A 147 18.74 12.39 -21.16
CA ALA A 147 18.18 13.09 -22.32
C ALA A 147 19.26 13.43 -23.36
N LYS A 148 20.44 13.93 -22.93
CA LYS A 148 21.56 14.25 -23.82
C LYS A 148 22.12 13.03 -24.55
N ARG A 149 22.19 11.88 -23.87
CA ARG A 149 22.62 10.60 -24.47
C ARG A 149 21.60 10.06 -25.47
N GLY A 150 20.33 10.46 -25.37
CA GLY A 150 19.26 10.00 -26.25
C GLY A 150 18.87 8.53 -26.06
N ASP A 151 19.18 7.93 -24.91
CA ASP A 151 18.83 6.53 -24.62
C ASP A 151 17.32 6.39 -24.33
N PRO A 152 16.55 5.80 -25.25
CA PRO A 152 15.09 5.82 -25.18
C PRO A 152 14.53 4.94 -24.05
N ILE A 153 15.30 3.97 -23.53
CA ILE A 153 14.88 3.14 -22.40
C ILE A 153 15.13 3.91 -21.10
N ALA A 154 16.34 4.45 -20.94
CA ALA A 154 16.69 5.22 -19.75
C ALA A 154 15.79 6.47 -19.59
N ILE A 155 15.45 7.15 -20.68
CA ILE A 155 14.52 8.29 -20.71
C ILE A 155 13.16 7.87 -20.13
N ARG A 156 12.58 6.76 -20.62
CA ARG A 156 11.28 6.27 -20.16
C ARG A 156 11.31 5.80 -18.72
N THR A 157 12.40 5.15 -18.29
CA THR A 157 12.57 4.74 -16.89
C THR A 157 12.61 5.94 -15.96
N CYS A 158 13.37 6.99 -16.30
CA CYS A 158 13.43 8.22 -15.51
C CYS A 158 12.06 8.91 -15.43
N LEU A 159 11.36 9.05 -16.56
CA LEU A 159 10.01 9.62 -16.58
C LEU A 159 9.03 8.82 -15.73
N GLY A 160 9.09 7.48 -15.78
CA GLY A 160 8.24 6.60 -14.98
C GLY A 160 8.49 6.74 -13.48
N GLU A 161 9.75 6.78 -13.04
CA GLU A 161 10.11 6.98 -11.63
C GLU A 161 9.79 8.40 -11.16
N PHE A 162 10.03 9.41 -11.99
CA PHE A 162 9.64 10.79 -11.70
C PHE A 162 8.13 10.92 -11.52
N ALA A 163 7.35 10.37 -12.45
CA ALA A 163 5.88 10.33 -12.36
C ALA A 163 5.41 9.69 -11.06
N ARG A 164 5.99 8.53 -10.69
CA ARG A 164 5.70 7.86 -9.42
C ARG A 164 6.01 8.74 -8.22
N GLY A 165 7.17 9.39 -8.19
CA GLY A 165 7.56 10.31 -7.11
C GLY A 165 6.58 11.47 -6.95
N VAL A 166 6.12 12.10 -8.05
CA VAL A 166 5.16 13.21 -8.01
C VAL A 166 3.83 12.74 -7.43
N MET A 167 3.33 11.58 -7.87
CA MET A 167 2.08 11.01 -7.37
C MET A 167 2.18 10.66 -5.88
N ARG A 168 3.30 10.07 -5.44
CA ARG A 168 3.54 9.74 -4.03
C ARG A 168 3.62 10.97 -3.15
N ILE A 169 4.38 11.99 -3.54
CA ILE A 169 4.45 13.26 -2.80
C ILE A 169 3.07 13.90 -2.68
N THR A 170 2.27 13.87 -3.76
CA THR A 170 0.92 14.44 -3.72
C THR A 170 0.03 13.76 -2.67
N LEU A 171 0.07 12.43 -2.59
CA LEU A 171 -0.66 11.66 -1.57
C LEU A 171 -0.13 11.94 -0.15
N LEU A 172 1.20 11.95 0.02
CA LEU A 172 1.83 12.24 1.31
C LEU A 172 1.49 13.66 1.81
N LEU A 173 1.44 14.66 0.93
CA LEU A 173 1.03 16.03 1.26
C LEU A 173 -0.45 16.14 1.65
N GLN A 174 -1.28 15.17 1.25
CA GLN A 174 -2.67 15.05 1.67
C GLN A 174 -2.85 14.21 2.94
N LYS A 175 -1.76 13.87 3.63
CA LYS A 175 -1.75 13.00 4.81
C LYS A 175 -2.37 11.63 4.50
N ASP A 176 -1.98 11.09 3.34
CA ASP A 176 -2.37 9.74 2.93
C ASP A 176 -1.16 8.87 2.58
N PHE A 177 -1.37 7.56 2.67
CA PHE A 177 -0.37 6.57 2.27
C PHE A 177 -0.37 6.38 0.74
N THR A 178 0.64 5.71 0.20
CA THR A 178 0.74 5.42 -1.22
C THR A 178 0.40 3.94 -1.47
N PRO A 179 -0.56 3.64 -2.37
CA PRO A 179 -0.90 2.24 -2.66
C PRO A 179 0.17 1.59 -3.53
N TYR A 180 0.02 0.28 -3.72
CA TYR A 180 0.85 -0.48 -4.65
C TYR A 180 0.88 0.19 -6.03
N TRP A 181 2.05 0.17 -6.67
CA TRP A 181 2.36 1.03 -7.83
C TRP A 181 1.34 0.95 -8.97
N LYS A 182 0.66 -0.19 -9.17
CA LYS A 182 -0.38 -0.35 -10.21
C LYS A 182 -1.65 0.46 -9.92
N TRP A 183 -1.93 0.75 -8.65
CA TRP A 183 -3.08 1.54 -8.20
C TRP A 183 -2.72 3.00 -7.91
N LEU A 184 -1.44 3.35 -7.89
CA LEU A 184 -0.95 4.69 -7.56
C LEU A 184 -1.60 5.78 -8.43
N ALA A 185 -1.65 5.58 -9.75
CA ALA A 185 -2.26 6.54 -10.66
C ALA A 185 -3.78 6.67 -10.43
N TYR A 186 -4.47 5.58 -10.05
CA TYR A 186 -5.88 5.62 -9.72
C TYR A 186 -6.14 6.43 -8.44
N ALA A 187 -5.35 6.19 -7.38
CA ALA A 187 -5.44 6.95 -6.14
C ALA A 187 -5.11 8.42 -6.36
N PHE A 188 -4.03 8.72 -7.08
CA PHE A 188 -3.64 10.09 -7.44
C PHE A 188 -4.76 10.85 -8.14
N ARG A 189 -5.46 10.24 -9.11
CA ARG A 189 -6.57 10.90 -9.82
C ARG A 189 -7.75 11.27 -8.91
N LYS A 190 -7.92 10.61 -7.76
CA LYS A 190 -8.95 10.96 -6.78
C LYS A 190 -8.58 12.15 -5.88
N CYS A 191 -7.32 12.55 -5.87
CA CYS A 191 -6.85 13.66 -5.04
C CYS A 191 -7.41 14.99 -5.58
N ASN A 192 -8.04 15.80 -4.71
CA ASN A 192 -8.54 17.14 -5.07
C ASN A 192 -7.50 18.08 -5.70
N ARG A 193 -6.20 17.87 -5.43
CA ARG A 193 -5.10 18.65 -6.02
C ARG A 193 -4.59 18.10 -7.35
N ALA A 194 -4.84 16.83 -7.65
CA ALA A 194 -4.44 16.22 -8.92
C ALA A 194 -5.27 16.75 -10.10
N SER A 195 -6.51 17.20 -9.88
CA SER A 195 -7.34 17.82 -10.91
C SER A 195 -6.71 19.07 -11.53
N HIS A 196 -5.90 19.83 -10.76
CA HIS A 196 -5.13 20.97 -11.29
C HIS A 196 -3.96 20.55 -12.19
N TYR A 197 -3.41 19.34 -12.02
CA TYR A 197 -2.29 18.81 -12.79
C TYR A 197 -2.70 17.74 -13.82
N ALA A 198 -3.97 17.34 -13.85
CA ALA A 198 -4.52 16.29 -14.71
C ALA A 198 -4.43 16.51 -16.23
N PRO A 199 -4.37 17.74 -16.80
CA PRO A 199 -4.40 17.92 -18.26
C PRO A 199 -3.28 17.20 -19.04
N CYS A 200 -2.15 16.89 -18.40
CA CYS A 200 -1.03 16.20 -19.03
C CYS A 200 -1.05 14.66 -18.91
N TRP A 201 -1.89 14.08 -18.05
CA TRP A 201 -1.89 12.63 -17.77
C TRP A 201 -2.97 11.84 -18.51
N ASN A 202 -3.95 12.51 -19.10
CA ASN A 202 -5.07 11.88 -19.83
C ASN A 202 -4.79 11.65 -21.33
N ARG A 203 -3.55 11.86 -21.81
CA ARG A 203 -3.18 11.75 -23.23
C ARG A 203 -2.12 10.68 -23.53
N CYS A 204 -1.92 9.72 -22.63
CA CYS A 204 -1.03 8.57 -22.84
C CYS A 204 -1.84 7.30 -23.08
#